data_AF-A0A3M1KV20-F1
#
_entry.id   AF-A0A3M1KV20-F1
#
_cell.length_a   1.000
_cell.length_b   1.000
_cell.length_c   1.000
_cell.angle_alpha   90.00
_cell.angle_beta   90.00
_cell.angle_gamma   90.00
#
_symmetry.space_group_name_H-M   'P 1'
#
loop_
_entity.id
_entity.type
_entity.pdbx_description
1 polymer ?
#
loop_
_entity_poly.entity_id
_entity_poly.type
_entity_poly.pdbx_seq_one_letter_code
_entity_poly.pdbx_strand_id
1 'polypeptide(L)'
;MLGGPVVRDRLESVRLLDPPYGRLSAIADRLARRARRDVEREGFAATALKRADVVRLRYAGQSIAIEVPCDRNYRRAFHAEHRRLFHTADERRAIEVVGIRVTVAARLSLRGRQAPSAGGTARGRGRVFTGGRWRTVPIAPRTAVSDGRTIDGPAVVTEYSSTAYVAPGWSVSADDRGNLLLRRKPSARKPS
;
A
#
# COMPACT_ATOMS: atom_id res chain seq x y z
N MET A 1 8.21 9.61 1.41
CA MET A 1 8.00 8.19 1.75
C MET A 1 7.02 7.59 0.76
N LEU A 2 7.42 6.52 0.06
CA LEU A 2 6.55 5.76 -0.84
C LEU A 2 5.51 4.96 -0.02
N GLY A 3 4.26 4.96 -0.47
CA GLY A 3 3.07 4.55 0.29
C GLY A 3 2.87 3.06 0.46
N GLY A 4 3.67 2.41 1.32
CA GLY A 4 3.34 1.08 1.85
C GLY A 4 2.22 1.18 2.91
N PRO A 5 1.33 0.18 3.04
CA PRO A 5 0.32 0.18 4.09
C PRO A 5 0.99 0.25 5.47
N VAL A 6 0.44 1.03 6.40
CA VAL A 6 0.94 1.01 7.77
C VAL A 6 0.43 -0.25 8.45
N VAL A 7 1.36 -1.13 8.80
CA VAL A 7 1.10 -2.40 9.46
C VAL A 7 1.70 -2.34 10.85
N ARG A 8 0.90 -2.67 11.87
CA ARG A 8 1.34 -2.86 13.25
C ARG A 8 1.06 -4.29 13.67
N ASP A 9 2.13 -4.99 14.02
CA ASP A 9 2.07 -6.36 14.52
C ASP A 9 2.36 -6.38 16.02
N ARG A 10 1.58 -7.16 16.77
CA ARG A 10 1.77 -7.36 18.21
C ARG A 10 1.72 -8.85 18.50
N LEU A 11 2.81 -9.37 19.06
CA LEU A 11 2.93 -10.75 19.52
C LEU A 11 2.93 -10.76 21.05
N GLU A 12 2.19 -11.70 21.63
CA GLU A 12 2.28 -12.05 23.03
C GLU A 12 2.62 -13.52 23.19
N SER A 13 3.71 -13.79 23.90
CA SER A 13 4.06 -15.14 24.33
C SER A 13 3.14 -15.55 25.47
N VAL A 14 2.49 -16.69 25.31
CA VAL A 14 1.63 -17.30 26.32
C VAL A 14 2.01 -18.76 26.48
N ARG A 15 1.59 -19.38 27.57
CA ARG A 15 1.69 -20.83 27.71
C ARG A 15 0.36 -21.34 28.24
N LEU A 16 -0.50 -21.78 27.33
CA LEU A 16 -1.85 -22.24 27.66
C LEU A 16 -2.03 -23.65 27.15
N LEU A 17 -2.33 -24.57 28.05
CA LEU A 17 -2.69 -25.94 27.69
C LEU A 17 -4.18 -26.00 27.42
N ASP A 18 -4.54 -26.45 26.23
CA ASP A 18 -5.92 -26.64 25.79
C ASP A 18 -6.90 -25.51 26.16
N PRO A 19 -6.57 -24.23 25.91
CA PRO A 19 -7.45 -23.14 26.32
C PRO A 19 -8.78 -23.18 25.57
N PRO A 20 -9.86 -22.67 26.16
CA PRO A 20 -11.08 -22.38 25.41
C PRO A 20 -10.85 -21.20 24.46
N TYR A 21 -11.54 -21.18 23.32
CA TYR A 21 -11.45 -20.10 22.33
C TYR A 21 -11.71 -18.71 22.96
N GLY A 22 -12.65 -18.61 23.90
CA GLY A 22 -12.95 -17.33 24.57
C GLY A 22 -11.73 -16.69 25.25
N ARG A 23 -10.82 -17.51 25.80
CA ARG A 23 -9.57 -17.02 26.40
C ARG A 23 -8.62 -16.46 25.35
N LEU A 24 -8.51 -17.13 24.20
CA LEU A 24 -7.67 -16.70 23.07
C LEU A 24 -8.22 -15.41 22.44
N SER A 25 -9.53 -15.34 22.23
CA SER A 25 -10.22 -14.16 21.71
C SER A 25 -9.99 -12.94 22.61
N ALA A 26 -10.10 -13.10 23.93
CA ALA A 26 -9.89 -12.00 24.87
C ALA A 26 -8.46 -11.42 24.81
N ILE A 27 -7.45 -12.29 24.66
CA ILE A 27 -6.06 -11.87 24.49
C ILE A 27 -5.88 -11.16 23.15
N ALA A 28 -6.39 -11.75 22.06
CA ALA A 28 -6.34 -11.15 20.73
C ALA A 28 -7.00 -9.77 20.70
N ASP A 29 -8.17 -9.60 21.34
CA ASP A 29 -8.86 -8.31 21.41
C ASP A 29 -8.07 -7.26 22.18
N ARG A 30 -7.39 -7.65 23.27
CA ARG A 30 -6.51 -6.76 24.00
C ARG A 30 -5.31 -6.32 23.14
N LEU A 31 -4.71 -7.23 22.38
CA LEU A 31 -3.62 -6.93 21.46
C LEU A 31 -4.08 -6.04 20.30
N ALA A 32 -5.25 -6.31 19.73
CA ALA A 32 -5.86 -5.50 18.68
C ALA A 32 -6.11 -4.05 19.13
N ARG A 33 -6.63 -3.86 20.34
CA ARG A 33 -6.81 -2.52 20.92
C ARG A 33 -5.49 -1.77 21.07
N ARG A 34 -4.40 -2.45 21.42
CA ARG A 34 -3.06 -1.84 21.51
C ARG A 34 -2.53 -1.49 20.12
N ALA A 35 -2.54 -2.43 19.18
CA ALA A 35 -2.09 -2.21 17.81
C ALA A 35 -2.85 -1.08 17.11
N ARG A 36 -4.18 -1.00 17.34
CA ARG A 36 -5.01 0.09 16.82
C ARG A 36 -4.61 1.46 17.36
N ARG A 37 -4.34 1.57 18.66
CA ARG A 37 -3.87 2.83 19.26
C ARG A 37 -2.53 3.28 18.69
N ASP A 38 -1.64 2.34 18.37
CA ASP A 38 -0.36 2.68 17.73
C ASP A 38 -0.58 3.27 16.33
N VAL A 39 -1.45 2.65 15.53
CA VAL A 39 -1.82 3.14 14.19
C VAL A 39 -2.50 4.51 14.26
N GLU A 40 -3.40 4.73 15.22
CA GLU A 40 -4.09 6.01 15.43
C GLU A 40 -3.12 7.13 15.84
N ARG A 41 -2.12 6.83 16.68
CA ARG A 41 -1.05 7.79 17.07
C ARG A 41 -0.21 8.27 15.88
N GLU A 42 -0.15 7.48 14.82
CA GLU A 42 0.56 7.81 13.58
C GLU A 42 -0.31 8.60 12.59
N GLY A 43 -1.52 8.99 12.99
CA GLY A 43 -2.40 9.85 12.20
C GLY A 43 -3.28 9.10 11.18
N PHE A 44 -3.32 7.77 11.23
CA PHE A 44 -4.20 6.99 10.36
C PHE A 44 -5.60 6.86 10.96
N ALA A 45 -6.61 7.28 10.21
CA ALA A 45 -8.01 7.18 10.62
C ALA A 45 -8.46 5.72 10.74
N ALA A 46 -9.21 5.44 11.81
CA ALA A 46 -9.57 4.08 12.21
C ALA A 46 -10.57 3.36 11.27
N THR A 47 -11.06 4.04 10.23
CA THR A 47 -12.11 3.59 9.31
C THR A 47 -11.61 2.65 8.21
N ALA A 48 -10.30 2.40 8.11
CA ALA A 48 -9.72 1.51 7.08
C ALA A 48 -8.75 0.46 7.65
N LEU A 49 -8.99 -0.02 8.87
CA LEU A 49 -8.16 -1.02 9.53
C LEU A 49 -8.60 -2.45 9.18
N LYS A 50 -7.67 -3.27 8.68
CA LYS A 50 -7.81 -4.73 8.61
C LYS A 50 -7.14 -5.38 9.81
N ARG A 51 -7.75 -6.43 10.36
CA ARG A 51 -7.22 -7.24 11.47
C ARG A 51 -7.01 -8.68 11.01
N ALA A 52 -5.90 -9.28 11.41
CA ALA A 52 -5.64 -10.71 11.27
C ALA A 52 -5.08 -11.24 12.59
N ASP A 53 -5.67 -12.32 13.10
CA ASP A 53 -5.30 -12.93 14.37
C ASP A 53 -4.79 -14.35 14.13
N VAL A 54 -3.66 -14.67 14.74
CA VAL A 54 -2.96 -15.95 14.57
C VAL A 54 -2.57 -16.50 15.93
N VAL A 55 -2.72 -17.80 16.12
CA VAL A 55 -2.23 -18.53 17.29
C VAL A 55 -1.06 -19.43 16.89
N ARG A 56 -0.03 -19.46 17.75
CA ARG A 56 1.14 -20.33 17.62
C ARG A 56 0.92 -21.54 18.52
N LEU A 57 0.93 -22.73 17.94
CA LEU A 57 0.46 -23.96 18.57
C LEU A 57 1.48 -25.07 18.40
N ARG A 58 1.60 -25.94 19.39
CA ARG A 58 2.35 -27.19 19.31
C ARG A 58 1.62 -28.27 20.08
N TYR A 59 1.89 -29.55 19.80
CA TYR A 59 1.49 -30.57 20.75
C TYR A 59 2.32 -30.43 22.02
N ALA A 60 1.72 -30.68 23.18
CA ALA A 60 2.40 -30.61 24.47
C ALA A 60 3.67 -31.48 24.46
N GLY A 61 4.82 -30.89 24.78
CA GLY A 61 6.11 -31.56 24.77
C GLY A 61 6.83 -31.60 23.41
N GLN A 62 6.25 -31.08 22.33
CA GLN A 62 6.99 -30.84 21.09
C GLN A 62 7.78 -29.52 21.15
N SER A 63 8.83 -29.42 20.34
CA SER A 63 9.66 -28.21 20.22
C SER A 63 9.20 -27.25 19.12
N ILE A 64 8.51 -27.74 18.09
CA ILE A 64 8.12 -26.95 16.91
C ILE A 64 6.68 -26.46 17.07
N ALA A 65 6.47 -25.18 16.80
CA ALA A 65 5.15 -24.55 16.79
C ALA A 65 4.72 -24.16 15.35
N ILE A 66 3.43 -24.33 15.08
CA ILE A 66 2.75 -24.01 13.82
C ILE A 66 1.82 -22.82 14.06
N GLU A 67 1.70 -21.94 13.06
CA GLU A 67 0.77 -20.82 13.08
C GLU A 67 -0.53 -21.17 12.35
N VAL A 68 -1.68 -20.90 12.98
CA VAL A 68 -3.00 -21.04 12.35
C VAL A 68 -3.91 -19.85 12.73
N PRO A 69 -4.99 -19.59 11.98
CA PRO A 69 -5.96 -18.55 12.34
C PRO A 69 -6.51 -18.71 13.76
N CYS A 70 -6.63 -17.60 14.49
CA CYS A 70 -7.24 -17.57 15.81
C CYS A 70 -8.78 -17.50 15.69
N ASP A 71 -9.40 -18.63 15.37
CA ASP A 71 -10.85 -18.76 15.32
C ASP A 71 -11.36 -19.92 16.20
N ARG A 72 -12.68 -20.16 16.21
CA ARG A 72 -13.29 -21.23 17.02
C ARG A 72 -12.81 -22.63 16.63
N ASN A 73 -12.30 -22.80 15.42
CA ASN A 73 -11.81 -24.05 14.85
C ASN A 73 -10.28 -24.17 14.90
N TYR A 74 -9.56 -23.32 15.63
CA TYR A 74 -8.09 -23.29 15.65
C TYR A 74 -7.46 -24.67 15.90
N ARG A 75 -8.09 -25.52 16.71
CA ARG A 75 -7.63 -26.91 16.97
C ARG A 75 -7.69 -27.76 15.71
N ARG A 76 -8.83 -27.74 15.01
CA ARG A 76 -9.01 -28.47 13.75
C ARG A 76 -8.03 -27.96 12.68
N ALA A 77 -7.87 -26.64 12.59
CA ALA A 77 -6.90 -26.03 11.70
C ALA A 77 -5.47 -26.48 12.01
N PHE A 78 -5.11 -26.56 13.30
CA PHE A 78 -3.82 -27.07 13.74
C PHE A 78 -3.59 -28.53 13.36
N HIS A 79 -4.53 -29.43 13.63
CA HIS A 79 -4.38 -30.84 13.26
C HIS A 79 -4.24 -31.02 11.74
N ALA A 80 -5.03 -30.28 10.96
CA ALA A 80 -4.93 -30.30 9.50
C ALA A 80 -3.57 -29.80 9.02
N GLU A 81 -3.08 -28.70 9.59
CA GLU A 81 -1.81 -28.10 9.21
C GLU A 81 -0.60 -28.94 9.66
N HIS A 82 -0.66 -29.54 10.85
CA HIS A 82 0.34 -30.50 11.30
C HIS A 82 0.37 -31.74 10.40
N ARG A 83 -0.80 -32.25 9.97
CA ARG A 83 -0.89 -33.35 8.98
C ARG A 83 -0.31 -32.95 7.63
N ARG A 84 -0.54 -31.72 7.19
CA ARG A 84 -0.01 -31.20 5.93
C ARG A 84 1.52 -31.05 5.96
N LEU A 85 2.08 -30.57 7.06
CA LEU A 85 3.51 -30.28 7.21
C LEU A 85 4.35 -31.51 7.61
N PHE A 86 3.82 -32.38 8.45
CA PHE A 86 4.56 -33.48 9.08
C PHE A 86 3.94 -34.85 8.82
N HIS A 87 2.96 -34.96 7.91
CA HIS A 87 2.27 -36.19 7.53
C HIS A 87 1.64 -36.98 8.68
N THR A 88 1.47 -36.33 9.83
CA THR A 88 0.96 -36.93 11.07
C THR A 88 0.05 -35.95 11.79
N ALA A 89 -0.89 -36.43 12.60
CA ALA A 89 -1.63 -35.61 13.54
C ALA A 89 -2.08 -36.48 14.71
N ASP A 90 -1.72 -36.07 15.92
CA ASP A 90 -2.14 -36.74 17.15
C ASP A 90 -3.31 -35.97 17.78
N GLU A 91 -4.53 -36.26 17.31
CA GLU A 91 -5.74 -35.56 17.74
C GLU A 91 -6.10 -35.81 19.22
N ARG A 92 -5.45 -36.78 19.87
CA ARG A 92 -5.62 -37.09 21.30
C ARG A 92 -4.65 -36.32 22.18
N ARG A 93 -3.57 -35.78 21.63
CA ARG A 93 -2.55 -35.07 22.39
C ARG A 93 -2.96 -33.63 22.63
N ALA A 94 -2.75 -33.19 23.88
CA ALA A 94 -3.03 -31.84 24.31
C ALA A 94 -2.29 -30.80 23.44
N ILE A 95 -2.95 -29.70 23.12
CA ILE A 95 -2.40 -28.60 22.34
C ILE A 95 -1.93 -27.50 23.30
N GLU A 96 -0.69 -27.08 23.15
CA GLU A 96 -0.12 -25.94 23.85
C GLU A 96 -0.12 -24.72 22.92
N VAL A 97 -0.82 -23.67 23.33
CA VAL A 97 -0.71 -22.35 22.70
C VAL A 97 0.50 -21.65 23.31
N VAL A 98 1.49 -21.36 22.46
CA VAL A 98 2.76 -20.73 22.85
C VAL A 98 2.82 -19.24 22.51
N GLY A 99 1.85 -18.74 21.73
CA GLY A 99 1.79 -17.33 21.40
C GLY A 99 0.53 -16.94 20.64
N ILE A 100 0.20 -15.65 20.69
CA ILE A 100 -0.89 -15.04 19.94
C ILE A 100 -0.35 -13.79 19.25
N ARG A 101 -0.53 -13.71 17.94
CA ARG A 101 -0.10 -12.60 17.10
C ARG A 101 -1.32 -11.91 16.51
N VAL A 102 -1.36 -10.59 16.62
CA VAL A 102 -2.41 -9.75 16.03
C VAL A 102 -1.76 -8.70 15.16
N THR A 103 -2.17 -8.70 13.89
CA THR A 103 -1.74 -7.73 12.90
C THR A 103 -2.90 -6.78 12.61
N VAL A 104 -2.66 -5.47 12.74
CA VAL A 104 -3.58 -4.41 12.33
C VAL A 104 -2.94 -3.60 11.20
N ALA A 105 -3.61 -3.50 10.06
CA ALA A 105 -3.13 -2.79 8.89
C ALA A 105 -4.08 -1.65 8.52
N ALA A 106 -3.58 -0.41 8.47
CA ALA A 106 -4.27 0.71 7.86
C ALA A 106 -4.04 0.69 6.35
N ARG A 107 -5.14 0.67 5.58
CA ARG A 107 -5.07 1.06 4.17
C ARG A 107 -4.80 2.56 4.14
N LEU A 108 -3.65 2.95 3.60
CA LEU A 108 -3.54 4.31 3.08
C LEU A 108 -4.53 4.43 1.92
N SER A 109 -5.59 5.19 2.11
CA SER A 109 -6.11 5.91 0.96
C SER A 109 -4.98 6.88 0.61
N LEU A 110 -4.24 6.60 -0.46
CA LEU A 110 -3.61 7.67 -1.20
C LEU A 110 -4.78 8.55 -1.63
N ARG A 111 -5.19 9.51 -0.78
CA ARG A 111 -6.03 10.60 -1.25
C ARG A 111 -5.19 11.19 -2.36
N GLY A 112 -5.63 11.00 -3.61
CA GLY A 112 -5.00 11.65 -4.75
C GLY A 112 -4.79 13.08 -4.34
N ARG A 113 -3.54 13.54 -4.33
CA ARG A 113 -3.23 14.93 -4.00
C ARG A 113 -4.11 15.72 -4.97
N GLN A 114 -5.12 16.42 -4.43
CA GLN A 114 -6.08 17.15 -5.27
C GLN A 114 -5.27 17.92 -6.31
N ALA A 115 -5.61 17.72 -7.58
CA ALA A 115 -4.99 18.48 -8.64
C ALA A 115 -5.09 19.96 -8.24
N PRO A 116 -3.99 20.72 -8.27
CA PRO A 116 -4.08 22.14 -7.97
C PRO A 116 -5.16 22.77 -8.86
N SER A 117 -5.96 23.68 -8.30
CA SER A 117 -7.09 24.27 -9.03
C SER A 117 -6.67 24.81 -10.40
N ALA A 118 -7.50 24.51 -11.40
CA ALA A 118 -7.32 24.96 -12.78
C ALA A 118 -7.27 26.50 -12.83
N GLY A 119 -6.27 27.07 -13.51
CA GLY A 119 -6.20 28.53 -13.68
C GLY A 119 -4.83 29.11 -14.08
N GLY A 120 -3.78 28.30 -14.19
CA GLY A 120 -2.49 28.78 -14.70
C GLY A 120 -2.51 28.95 -16.21
N THR A 121 -2.34 30.16 -16.72
CA THR A 121 -1.94 30.41 -18.11
C THR A 121 -0.43 30.25 -18.26
N ALA A 122 0.06 29.97 -19.48
CA ALA A 122 1.50 29.91 -19.73
C ALA A 122 2.15 31.24 -19.33
N ARG A 123 3.14 31.20 -18.42
CA ARG A 123 3.72 32.40 -17.79
C ARG A 123 4.95 32.95 -18.53
N GLY A 124 5.21 32.49 -19.75
CA GLY A 124 6.29 33.03 -20.58
C GLY A 124 6.84 32.03 -21.59
N ARG A 125 7.97 32.38 -22.19
CA ARG A 125 8.74 31.53 -23.10
C ARG A 125 10.17 31.40 -22.58
N GLY A 126 10.77 30.22 -22.73
CA GLY A 126 12.15 29.94 -22.39
C GLY A 126 12.91 29.31 -23.55
N ARG A 127 14.24 29.35 -23.50
CA ARG A 127 15.10 28.66 -24.49
C ARG A 127 15.49 27.28 -23.99
N VAL A 128 15.28 26.26 -24.82
CA VAL A 128 15.72 24.88 -24.58
C VAL A 128 16.62 24.47 -25.73
N PHE A 129 17.76 23.87 -25.45
CA PHE A 129 18.64 23.30 -26.48
C PHE A 129 18.24 21.86 -26.76
N THR A 130 17.80 21.57 -27.99
CA THR A 130 17.30 20.24 -28.38
C THR A 130 17.35 20.02 -29.88
N GLY A 131 17.75 18.81 -30.30
CA GLY A 131 17.98 18.48 -31.70
C GLY A 131 19.04 19.38 -32.35
N GLY A 132 20.13 19.66 -31.62
CA GLY A 132 21.28 20.43 -32.10
C GLY A 132 21.07 21.95 -32.21
N ARG A 133 19.93 22.50 -31.77
CA ARG A 133 19.67 23.95 -31.83
C ARG A 133 18.90 24.47 -30.63
N TRP A 134 19.07 25.75 -30.33
CA TRP A 134 18.21 26.45 -29.37
C TRP A 134 16.81 26.64 -29.95
N ARG A 135 15.79 26.36 -29.13
CA ARG A 135 14.37 26.56 -29.47
C ARG A 135 13.69 27.35 -28.35
N THR A 136 12.91 28.35 -28.73
CA THR A 136 12.06 29.09 -27.80
C THR A 136 10.73 28.35 -27.63
N VAL A 137 10.43 27.88 -26.43
CA VAL A 137 9.25 27.06 -26.11
C VAL A 137 8.41 27.71 -25.00
N PRO A 138 7.09 27.52 -24.98
CA PRO A 138 6.26 27.97 -23.87
C PRO A 138 6.66 27.30 -22.56
N ILE A 139 6.66 28.07 -21.47
CA ILE A 139 6.77 27.57 -20.10
C ILE A 139 5.38 27.69 -19.46
N ALA A 140 4.81 26.57 -19.09
CA ALA A 140 3.51 26.49 -18.43
C ALA A 140 3.67 25.97 -16.99
N PRO A 141 2.98 26.56 -16.00
CA PRO A 141 2.91 25.93 -14.69
C PRO A 141 2.15 24.61 -14.79
N ARG A 142 2.41 23.66 -13.89
CA ARG A 142 1.65 22.40 -13.79
C ARG A 142 0.14 22.62 -13.72
N THR A 143 -0.31 23.72 -13.12
CA THR A 143 -1.73 24.09 -13.02
C THR A 143 -2.39 24.41 -14.36
N ALA A 144 -1.61 24.60 -15.43
CA ALA A 144 -2.09 24.70 -16.80
C ALA A 144 -2.50 23.34 -17.39
N VAL A 145 -1.97 22.23 -16.83
CA VAL A 145 -2.31 20.84 -17.16
C VAL A 145 -3.40 20.34 -16.21
N SER A 146 -4.50 21.09 -16.10
CA SER A 146 -5.66 20.75 -15.26
C SER A 146 -6.62 19.81 -16.00
N ASP A 147 -7.52 19.15 -15.25
CA ASP A 147 -8.47 18.12 -15.70
C ASP A 147 -8.97 18.32 -17.14
N GLY A 148 -8.42 17.52 -18.06
CA GLY A 148 -8.79 17.49 -19.48
C GLY A 148 -7.96 18.36 -20.42
N ARG A 149 -7.17 19.32 -19.93
CA ARG A 149 -6.27 20.10 -20.79
C ARG A 149 -4.98 19.32 -21.11
N THR A 150 -4.79 19.09 -22.40
CA THR A 150 -3.56 18.51 -22.95
C THR A 150 -2.65 19.64 -23.47
N ILE A 151 -1.38 19.63 -23.07
CA ILE A 151 -0.36 20.53 -23.64
C ILE A 151 0.49 19.73 -24.63
N ASP A 152 0.55 20.24 -25.85
CA ASP A 152 1.40 19.67 -26.90
C ASP A 152 2.83 20.20 -26.83
N GLY A 153 3.79 19.31 -27.05
CA GLY A 153 5.19 19.67 -27.19
C GLY A 153 5.49 20.35 -28.55
N PRO A 154 6.53 21.19 -28.63
CA PRO A 154 7.54 21.42 -27.60
C PRO A 154 7.11 22.42 -26.51
N ALA A 155 7.18 22.03 -25.25
CA ALA A 155 6.82 22.86 -24.10
C ALA A 155 7.61 22.47 -22.84
N VAL A 156 7.69 23.37 -21.86
CA VAL A 156 8.23 23.07 -20.53
C VAL A 156 7.11 23.24 -19.51
N VAL A 157 6.88 22.23 -18.68
CA VAL A 157 5.93 22.27 -17.57
C VAL A 157 6.71 22.39 -16.26
N THR A 158 6.45 23.42 -15.47
CA THR A 158 7.14 23.67 -14.20
C THR A 158 6.23 23.43 -13.00
N GLU A 159 6.81 22.84 -11.96
CA GLU A 159 6.24 22.64 -10.63
C GLU A 159 7.28 23.09 -9.60
N TYR A 160 6.83 23.48 -8.41
CA TYR A 160 7.71 23.90 -7.31
C TYR A 160 8.90 22.93 -7.08
N SER A 161 8.67 21.61 -7.24
CA SER A 161 9.69 20.58 -7.01
C SER A 161 10.19 19.89 -8.28
N SER A 162 9.76 20.29 -9.48
CA SER A 162 10.12 19.56 -10.72
C SER A 162 9.92 20.40 -11.99
N THR A 163 10.66 20.08 -13.05
CA THR A 163 10.45 20.64 -14.39
C THR A 163 10.45 19.51 -15.41
N ALA A 164 9.38 19.44 -16.22
CA ALA A 164 9.22 18.44 -17.27
C ALA A 164 9.29 19.09 -18.67
N TYR A 165 10.18 18.59 -19.52
CA TYR A 165 10.24 18.98 -20.93
C TYR A 165 9.36 18.04 -21.77
N VAL A 166 8.35 18.61 -22.44
CA VAL A 166 7.50 17.90 -23.40
C VAL A 166 8.10 18.08 -24.79
N ALA A 167 8.71 17.04 -25.33
CA ALA A 167 9.41 17.10 -26.62
C ALA A 167 8.44 17.21 -27.82
N PRO A 168 8.92 17.63 -29.01
CA PRO A 168 8.11 17.59 -30.23
C PRO A 168 7.53 16.19 -30.49
N GLY A 169 6.26 16.14 -30.88
CA GLY A 169 5.55 14.87 -31.09
C GLY A 169 5.12 14.17 -29.79
N TRP A 170 5.28 14.80 -28.64
CA TRP A 170 4.71 14.38 -27.38
C TRP A 170 3.61 15.34 -26.92
N SER A 171 2.73 14.85 -26.06
CA SER A 171 1.77 15.65 -25.32
C SER A 171 1.79 15.27 -23.84
N VAL A 172 1.32 16.18 -22.98
CA VAL A 172 1.17 15.94 -21.54
C VAL A 172 -0.25 16.30 -21.10
N SER A 173 -0.81 15.48 -20.22
CA SER A 173 -2.15 15.66 -19.61
C SER A 173 -2.08 15.24 -18.14
N ALA A 174 -3.10 15.55 -17.35
CA ALA A 174 -3.25 15.03 -15.99
C ALA A 174 -4.28 13.89 -15.96
N ASP A 175 -4.03 12.85 -15.16
CA ASP A 175 -5.07 11.88 -14.79
C ASP A 175 -5.96 12.42 -13.66
N ASP A 176 -7.01 11.67 -13.32
CA ASP A 176 -7.96 11.96 -12.24
C ASP A 176 -7.31 12.05 -10.85
N ARG A 177 -6.07 11.57 -10.70
CA ARG A 177 -5.26 11.61 -9.48
C ARG A 177 -4.20 12.70 -9.52
N GLY A 178 -4.21 13.52 -10.57
CA GLY A 178 -3.30 14.63 -10.79
C GLY A 178 -1.92 14.22 -11.30
N ASN A 179 -1.64 12.96 -11.65
CA ASN A 179 -0.35 12.56 -12.23
C ASN A 179 -0.20 13.11 -13.65
N LEU A 180 1.01 13.52 -14.04
CA LEU A 180 1.30 13.94 -15.41
C LEU A 180 1.53 12.72 -16.30
N LEU A 181 0.67 12.55 -17.30
CA LEU A 181 0.75 11.51 -18.32
C LEU A 181 1.37 12.08 -19.60
N LEU A 182 2.59 11.67 -19.92
CA LEU A 182 3.21 11.96 -21.22
C LEU A 182 2.83 10.89 -22.25
N ARG A 183 2.37 11.31 -23.42
CA ARG A 183 2.02 10.43 -24.53
C ARG A 183 2.76 10.84 -25.79
N ARG A 184 3.33 9.88 -26.50
CA ARG A 184 3.89 10.09 -27.83
C ARG A 184 2.76 10.05 -28.85
N LYS A 185 2.65 11.09 -29.68
CA LYS A 185 1.69 11.11 -30.79
C LYS A 185 2.14 10.08 -31.85
N PRO A 186 1.19 9.40 -32.52
CA PRO A 186 1.51 8.57 -33.67
C PRO A 186 2.23 9.43 -34.71
N SER A 187 3.38 8.96 -35.22
CA SER A 187 4.07 9.61 -36.32
C SER A 187 3.23 9.50 -37.58
N ALA A 188 2.92 10.62 -38.22
CA ALA A 188 2.35 10.60 -39.56
C ALA A 188 3.33 9.87 -40.49
N ARG A 189 2.90 8.73 -41.03
CA ARG A 189 3.64 7.98 -42.06
C ARG A 189 3.69 8.87 -43.29
N LYS A 190 4.89 9.19 -43.80
CA LYS A 190 5.07 9.93 -45.06
C LYS A 190 4.37 9.13 -46.17
N PRO A 191 3.49 9.73 -46.99
CA PRO A 191 3.10 9.11 -48.25
C PRO A 191 4.34 8.99 -49.13
N SER A 192 4.37 7.92 -49.92
CA SER A 192 5.48 7.57 -50.84
C SER A 192 5.45 8.45 -52.07
#